data_AF-A0A8S9SI40-F1
#
_entry.id   AF-A0A8S9SI40-F1
#
_cell.length_a   1.000
_cell.length_b   1.000
_cell.length_c   1.000
_cell.angle_alpha   90.00
_cell.angle_beta   90.00
_cell.angle_gamma   90.00
#
_symmetry.space_group_name_H-M   'P 1'
#
loop_
_entity.id
_entity.type
_entity.pdbx_description
1 polymer ?
#
loop_
_entity_poly.entity_id
_entity_poly.type
_entity_poly.pdbx_seq_one_letter_code
_entity_poly.pdbx_strand_id
1 'polypeptide(L)'
;MVKGKIEIKRIENLTSRQVTFSKRRKGLFKKAHELSVLCDAQVAAIVFSQKGRLYDFASSEKMVKGKIEIKRIENLTSRQVTFSKRRKGLFKKAHELSVLCDAQVAAIVFSQKGRLYDFASSDMQKMMERCEIHRNEYFGAENLRKQQYVQELKNEMVIMADKIELLRRHSR
;
A
#
# COMPACT_ATOMS: atom_id res chain seq x y z
N MET A 1 -21.40 -28.12 -9.35
CA MET A 1 -22.01 -26.94 -8.66
C MET A 1 -21.98 -25.75 -9.61
N VAL A 2 -23.11 -25.43 -10.23
CA VAL A 2 -23.27 -24.18 -10.98
C VAL A 2 -23.25 -23.07 -9.93
N LYS A 3 -22.16 -22.29 -9.87
CA LYS A 3 -22.12 -21.10 -9.01
C LYS A 3 -23.17 -20.14 -9.57
N GLY A 4 -24.32 -20.06 -8.90
CA GLY A 4 -25.32 -19.04 -9.16
C GLY A 4 -24.66 -17.67 -9.19
N LYS A 5 -25.16 -16.77 -10.03
CA LYS A 5 -24.66 -15.42 -10.19
C LYS A 5 -24.94 -14.66 -8.87
N ILE A 6 -24.02 -14.74 -7.91
CA ILE A 6 -24.15 -14.08 -6.62
C ILE A 6 -24.12 -12.58 -6.86
N GLU A 7 -25.19 -11.91 -6.45
CA GLU A 7 -25.28 -10.47 -6.46
C GLU A 7 -24.27 -9.89 -5.46
N ILE A 8 -23.50 -8.88 -5.88
CA ILE A 8 -22.47 -8.29 -5.02
C ILE A 8 -23.12 -7.26 -4.12
N LYS A 9 -23.31 -7.63 -2.85
CA LYS A 9 -23.92 -6.81 -1.79
C LYS A 9 -23.06 -6.85 -0.53
N ARG A 10 -23.23 -5.84 0.33
CA ARG A 10 -22.54 -5.76 1.62
C ARG A 10 -22.71 -7.03 2.43
N ILE A 11 -21.62 -7.50 3.03
CA ILE A 11 -21.66 -8.64 3.95
C ILE A 11 -22.11 -8.13 5.32
N GLU A 12 -23.28 -8.59 5.78
CA GLU A 12 -23.85 -8.09 7.03
C GLU A 12 -23.10 -8.58 8.28
N ASN A 13 -22.74 -9.88 8.32
CA ASN A 13 -22.01 -10.46 9.44
C ASN A 13 -20.60 -9.82 9.60
N LEU A 14 -20.34 -9.20 10.75
CA LEU A 14 -19.11 -8.43 11.03
C LEU A 14 -17.84 -9.28 10.93
N THR A 15 -17.83 -10.47 11.52
CA THR A 15 -16.65 -11.37 11.52
C THR A 15 -16.32 -11.83 10.09
N SER A 16 -17.34 -12.28 9.36
CA SER A 16 -17.21 -12.67 7.95
C SER A 16 -16.76 -11.51 7.07
N ARG A 17 -17.27 -10.30 7.32
CA ARG A 17 -16.87 -9.08 6.62
C ARG A 17 -15.42 -8.73 6.89
N GLN A 18 -14.97 -8.80 8.15
CA GLN A 18 -13.59 -8.51 8.54
C GLN A 18 -12.58 -9.51 7.94
N VAL A 19 -12.92 -10.80 7.94
CA VAL A 19 -12.10 -11.85 7.30
C VAL A 19 -12.07 -11.63 5.78
N THR A 20 -13.22 -11.33 5.16
CA THR A 20 -13.32 -11.05 3.73
C THR A 20 -12.51 -9.82 3.35
N PHE A 21 -12.63 -8.72 4.10
CA PHE A 21 -11.84 -7.51 3.92
C PHE A 21 -10.34 -7.84 3.91
N SER A 22 -9.88 -8.57 4.93
CA SER A 22 -8.47 -8.93 5.07
C SER A 22 -7.96 -9.76 3.88
N LYS A 23 -8.73 -10.77 3.44
CA LYS A 23 -8.37 -11.64 2.31
C LYS A 23 -8.45 -10.90 0.97
N ARG A 24 -9.53 -10.16 0.72
CA ARG A 24 -9.76 -9.45 -0.54
C ARG A 24 -8.82 -8.25 -0.71
N ARG A 25 -8.51 -7.51 0.36
CA ARG A 25 -7.49 -6.44 0.34
C ARG A 25 -6.12 -7.00 -0.05
N LYS A 26 -5.67 -8.08 0.61
CA LYS A 26 -4.42 -8.77 0.24
C LYS A 26 -4.45 -9.25 -1.21
N GLY A 27 -5.58 -9.80 -1.66
CA GLY A 27 -5.77 -10.24 -3.04
C GLY A 27 -5.75 -9.11 -4.07
N LEU A 28 -6.28 -7.92 -3.72
CA LEU A 28 -6.24 -6.72 -4.53
C LEU A 28 -4.78 -6.27 -4.73
N PHE A 29 -4.01 -6.16 -3.65
CA PHE A 29 -2.60 -5.74 -3.70
C PHE A 29 -1.74 -6.72 -4.49
N LYS A 30 -1.94 -8.03 -4.33
CA LYS A 30 -1.28 -9.04 -5.18
C LYS A 30 -1.58 -8.83 -6.67
N LYS A 31 -2.82 -8.46 -7.03
CA LYS A 31 -3.20 -8.19 -8.43
C LYS A 31 -2.62 -6.88 -8.95
N ALA A 32 -2.56 -5.85 -8.11
CA ALA A 32 -1.89 -4.59 -8.42
C ALA A 32 -0.40 -4.82 -8.72
N HIS A 33 0.29 -5.58 -7.86
CA HIS A 33 1.67 -6.00 -8.07
C HIS A 33 1.85 -6.80 -9.35
N GLU A 34 1.03 -7.82 -9.60
CA GLU A 34 1.09 -8.61 -10.85
C GLU A 34 0.93 -7.72 -12.09
N LEU A 35 -0.02 -6.77 -12.08
CA LEU A 35 -0.20 -5.83 -13.19
C LEU A 35 1.05 -4.95 -13.39
N SER A 36 1.62 -4.44 -12.31
CA SER A 36 2.83 -3.62 -12.36
C SER A 36 3.99 -4.38 -13.00
N VAL A 37 4.31 -5.58 -12.52
CA VAL A 37 5.44 -6.37 -13.02
C VAL A 37 5.24 -6.84 -14.46
N LEU A 38 4.07 -7.43 -14.77
CA LEU A 38 3.84 -8.03 -16.08
C LEU A 38 3.76 -6.98 -17.20
N CYS A 39 3.27 -5.78 -16.87
CA CYS A 39 2.96 -4.74 -17.85
C CYS A 39 3.85 -3.51 -17.75
N ASP A 40 4.81 -3.47 -16.82
CA ASP A 40 5.69 -2.32 -16.57
C ASP A 40 4.87 -1.05 -16.32
N ALA A 41 3.86 -1.18 -15.47
CA ALA A 41 2.91 -0.13 -15.13
C ALA A 41 3.18 0.39 -13.72
N GLN A 42 3.05 1.70 -13.51
CA GLN A 42 3.05 2.25 -12.16
C GLN A 42 1.65 2.08 -11.60
N VAL A 43 1.54 1.37 -10.48
CA VAL A 43 0.25 1.01 -9.90
C VAL A 43 0.25 1.37 -8.42
N ALA A 44 -0.80 2.06 -7.99
CA ALA A 44 -1.10 2.28 -6.59
C ALA A 44 -2.50 1.77 -6.27
N ALA A 45 -2.68 1.22 -5.06
CA ALA A 45 -3.99 0.83 -4.56
C ALA A 45 -4.11 1.29 -3.10
N ILE A 46 -5.19 1.99 -2.79
CA ILE A 46 -5.47 2.60 -1.50
C ILE A 46 -6.78 2.00 -0.97
N VAL A 47 -6.79 1.62 0.30
CA VAL A 47 -7.95 1.05 0.99
C VAL A 47 -8.07 1.66 2.38
N PHE A 48 -9.13 2.41 2.64
CA PHE A 48 -9.53 2.76 4.00
C PHE A 48 -10.60 1.79 4.50
N SER A 49 -10.38 1.23 5.69
CA SER A 49 -11.41 0.42 6.35
C SER A 49 -12.59 1.28 6.84
N GLN A 50 -13.69 0.64 7.25
CA GLN A 50 -14.81 1.30 7.93
C GLN A 50 -14.37 2.12 9.16
N LYS A 51 -13.30 1.69 9.84
CA LYS A 51 -12.74 2.39 11.00
C LYS A 51 -11.73 3.48 10.61
N GLY A 52 -11.59 3.79 9.32
CA GLY A 52 -10.68 4.80 8.80
C GLY A 52 -9.21 4.39 8.72
N ARG A 53 -8.86 3.12 9.00
CA ARG A 53 -7.46 2.66 8.91
C ARG A 53 -7.02 2.59 7.45
N LEU A 54 -5.94 3.28 7.11
CA LEU A 54 -5.29 3.21 5.80
C LEU A 54 -4.55 1.88 5.61
N TYR A 55 -4.68 1.33 4.41
CA TYR A 55 -3.83 0.29 3.86
C TYR A 55 -3.56 0.63 2.40
N ASP A 56 -2.31 0.57 2.01
CA ASP A 56 -1.90 0.93 0.66
C ASP A 56 -0.91 -0.08 0.08
N PHE A 57 -0.71 0.07 -1.22
CA PHE A 57 0.29 -0.61 -2.02
C PHE A 57 0.74 0.38 -3.11
N ALA A 58 2.04 0.49 -3.31
CA ALA A 58 2.63 1.19 -4.44
C ALA A 58 3.67 0.31 -5.14
N SER A 59 3.70 0.33 -6.46
CA SER A 59 4.65 -0.46 -7.26
C SER A 59 6.12 -0.12 -7.05
N SER A 60 6.43 1.04 -6.45
CA SER A 60 7.79 1.41 -6.04
C SER A 60 8.27 0.61 -4.82
N GLU A 61 7.38 -0.03 -4.08
CA GLU A 61 7.70 -0.79 -2.87
C GLU A 61 8.03 -2.26 -3.22
N LYS A 62 9.18 -2.75 -2.73
CA LYS A 62 9.58 -4.15 -2.92
C LYS A 62 8.68 -5.09 -2.12
N MET A 63 7.84 -5.87 -2.80
CA MET A 63 7.11 -6.97 -2.18
C MET A 63 8.03 -8.19 -1.97
N VAL A 64 8.33 -8.55 -0.72
CA VAL A 64 9.09 -9.75 -0.30
C VAL A 64 8.10 -10.71 0.40
N LYS A 65 7.96 -12.02 0.21
CA LYS A 65 8.53 -13.10 -0.64
C LYS A 65 7.45 -14.21 -0.72
N GLY A 66 7.50 -15.07 -1.75
CA GLY A 66 6.86 -16.41 -1.71
C GLY A 66 6.17 -16.86 -3.00
N LYS A 67 6.93 -17.61 -3.83
CA LYS A 67 6.52 -18.44 -4.99
C LYS A 67 6.26 -17.72 -6.34
N ILE A 68 6.91 -18.29 -7.36
CA ILE A 68 6.92 -17.98 -8.82
C ILE A 68 7.33 -16.55 -9.14
N GLU A 69 8.53 -16.41 -9.70
CA GLU A 69 9.05 -15.16 -10.22
C GLU A 69 8.26 -14.79 -11.50
N ILE A 70 7.21 -13.99 -11.34
CA ILE A 70 6.52 -13.38 -12.48
C ILE A 70 7.43 -12.32 -13.10
N LYS A 71 7.54 -12.31 -14.43
CA LYS A 71 8.41 -11.39 -15.18
C LYS A 71 7.59 -10.61 -16.20
N ARG A 72 8.11 -9.45 -16.58
CA ARG A 72 7.52 -8.61 -17.63
C ARG A 72 7.22 -9.42 -18.88
N ILE A 73 6.08 -9.15 -19.50
CA ILE A 73 5.72 -9.74 -20.79
C ILE A 73 6.48 -9.01 -21.88
N GLU A 74 7.34 -9.73 -22.62
CA GLU A 74 8.20 -9.11 -23.63
C GLU A 74 7.44 -8.72 -24.90
N ASN A 75 6.53 -9.57 -25.39
CA ASN A 75 5.73 -9.26 -26.57
C ASN A 75 4.80 -8.06 -26.30
N LEU A 76 4.97 -6.99 -27.07
CA LEU A 76 4.24 -5.73 -26.88
C LEU A 76 2.72 -5.87 -27.03
N THR A 77 2.26 -6.60 -28.05
CA THR A 77 0.83 -6.81 -28.31
C THR A 77 0.19 -7.62 -27.18
N SER A 78 0.82 -8.73 -26.76
CA SER A 78 0.38 -9.52 -25.62
C SER A 78 0.39 -8.72 -24.32
N ARG A 79 1.40 -7.86 -24.12
CA ARG A 79 1.48 -6.97 -22.95
C ARG A 79 0.37 -5.95 -22.94
N GLN A 80 0.03 -5.33 -24.07
CA GLN A 80 -1.05 -4.35 -24.18
C GLN A 80 -2.44 -4.97 -23.92
N VAL A 81 -2.69 -6.15 -24.47
CA VAL A 81 -3.94 -6.89 -24.21
C VAL A 81 -4.02 -7.30 -22.74
N THR A 82 -2.91 -7.80 -22.18
CA THR A 82 -2.83 -8.19 -20.76
C THR A 82 -3.05 -6.99 -19.85
N PHE A 83 -2.43 -5.85 -20.13
CA PHE A 83 -2.62 -4.60 -19.39
C PHE A 83 -4.11 -4.23 -19.35
N SER A 84 -4.76 -4.21 -20.51
CA SER A 84 -6.18 -3.85 -20.63
C SER A 84 -7.08 -4.77 -19.81
N LYS A 85 -6.87 -6.09 -19.91
CA LYS A 85 -7.64 -7.10 -19.16
C LYS A 85 -7.38 -7.03 -17.66
N ARG A 86 -6.11 -6.97 -17.24
CA ARG A 86 -5.71 -6.96 -15.83
C ARG A 86 -6.10 -5.67 -15.13
N ARG A 87 -5.96 -4.51 -15.78
CA ARG A 87 -6.46 -3.22 -15.28
C ARG A 87 -7.96 -3.26 -15.01
N LYS A 88 -8.75 -3.73 -15.99
CA LYS A 88 -10.21 -3.89 -15.82
C LYS A 88 -10.54 -4.85 -14.68
N GLY A 89 -9.81 -5.96 -14.58
CA GLY A 89 -9.96 -6.93 -13.48
C GLY A 89 -9.58 -6.37 -12.11
N LEU A 90 -8.56 -5.51 -12.04
CA LEU A 90 -8.15 -4.81 -10.82
C LEU A 90 -9.26 -3.87 -10.33
N PHE A 91 -9.79 -3.03 -11.21
CA PHE A 91 -10.87 -2.08 -10.89
C PHE A 91 -12.14 -2.81 -10.47
N LYS A 92 -12.48 -3.91 -11.16
CA LYS A 92 -13.59 -4.76 -10.72
C LYS A 92 -13.38 -5.27 -9.29
N LYS A 93 -12.20 -5.78 -8.95
CA LYS A 93 -11.90 -6.24 -7.58
C LYS A 93 -11.95 -5.13 -6.54
N ALA A 94 -11.46 -3.93 -6.89
CA ALA A 94 -11.52 -2.76 -6.03
C ALA A 94 -12.97 -2.39 -5.70
N HIS A 95 -13.82 -2.32 -6.73
CA HIS A 95 -15.26 -2.10 -6.59
C HIS A 95 -15.92 -3.19 -5.73
N GLU A 96 -15.66 -4.47 -6.01
CA GLU A 96 -16.22 -5.57 -5.21
C GLU A 96 -15.82 -5.49 -3.73
N LEU A 97 -14.55 -5.17 -3.44
CA LEU A 97 -14.08 -4.99 -2.07
C LEU A 97 -14.83 -3.85 -1.39
N SER A 98 -15.01 -2.72 -2.09
CA SER A 98 -15.74 -1.57 -1.57
C SER A 98 -17.18 -1.95 -1.21
N VAL A 99 -17.91 -2.60 -2.11
CA VAL A 99 -19.32 -2.97 -1.85
C VAL A 99 -19.45 -4.03 -0.75
N LEU A 100 -18.66 -5.11 -0.80
CA LEU A 100 -18.80 -6.23 0.15
C LEU A 100 -18.42 -5.82 1.58
N CYS A 101 -17.44 -4.93 1.70
CA CYS A 101 -16.84 -4.59 2.99
C CYS A 101 -17.10 -3.15 3.41
N ASP A 102 -17.88 -2.38 2.63
CA ASP A 102 -18.18 -0.96 2.87
C ASP A 102 -16.90 -0.19 3.22
N ALA A 103 -15.92 -0.36 2.33
CA ALA A 103 -14.58 0.21 2.43
C ALA A 103 -14.39 1.26 1.33
N GLN A 104 -13.65 2.32 1.62
CA GLN A 104 -13.25 3.26 0.58
C GLN A 104 -12.02 2.72 -0.11
N VAL A 105 -12.08 2.54 -1.43
CA VAL A 105 -11.04 1.91 -2.22
C VAL A 105 -10.75 2.74 -3.45
N ALA A 106 -9.47 3.02 -3.70
CA ALA A 106 -8.98 3.59 -4.95
C ALA A 106 -7.90 2.70 -5.57
N ALA A 107 -7.83 2.70 -6.88
CA ALA A 107 -6.78 2.07 -7.65
C ALA A 107 -6.36 3.01 -8.78
N ILE A 108 -5.07 3.30 -8.87
CA ILE A 108 -4.47 4.23 -9.82
C ILE A 108 -3.45 3.45 -10.63
N VAL A 109 -3.50 3.60 -11.95
CA VAL A 109 -2.64 2.88 -12.90
C VAL A 109 -2.15 3.85 -13.96
N PHE A 110 -0.84 4.10 -13.99
CA PHE A 110 -0.19 4.72 -15.13
C PHE A 110 0.38 3.63 -16.03
N SER A 111 0.03 3.69 -17.32
CA SER A 111 0.68 2.85 -18.33
C SER A 111 2.13 3.26 -18.55
N GLN A 112 2.91 2.41 -19.23
CA GLN A 112 4.29 2.71 -19.63
C GLN A 112 4.42 4.01 -20.45
N LYS A 113 3.35 4.45 -21.13
CA LYS A 113 3.29 5.73 -21.88
C LYS A 113 2.82 6.92 -21.04
N GLY A 114 2.71 6.77 -19.71
CA GLY A 114 2.25 7.83 -18.81
C GLY A 114 0.74 8.07 -18.77
N ARG A 115 -0.07 7.34 -19.56
CA ARG A 115 -1.53 7.49 -19.52
C ARG A 115 -2.11 6.99 -18.19
N LEU A 116 -2.84 7.87 -17.51
CA LEU A 116 -3.58 7.60 -16.27
C LEU A 116 -4.86 6.80 -16.54
N TYR A 117 -5.11 5.84 -15.67
CA TYR A 117 -6.39 5.16 -15.52
C TYR A 117 -6.63 4.93 -14.03
N ASP A 118 -7.84 5.17 -13.59
CA ASP A 118 -8.16 5.09 -12.18
C ASP A 118 -9.58 4.58 -11.92
N PHE A 119 -9.77 4.21 -10.66
CA PHE A 119 -11.05 3.88 -10.07
C PHE A 119 -11.01 4.38 -8.62
N ALA A 120 -12.11 4.97 -8.17
CA ALA A 120 -12.35 5.24 -6.76
C ALA A 120 -13.81 4.93 -6.43
N SER A 121 -14.04 4.35 -5.25
CA SER A 121 -15.38 4.09 -4.73
C SER A 121 -16.10 5.36 -4.26
N SER A 122 -15.35 6.43 -4.06
CA SER A 122 -15.80 7.78 -3.70
C SER A 122 -15.00 8.80 -4.52
N ASP A 123 -15.18 10.09 -4.25
CA ASP A 123 -14.40 11.13 -4.91
C ASP A 123 -12.88 10.91 -4.77
N MET A 124 -12.15 10.92 -5.88
CA MET A 124 -10.72 10.63 -5.91
C MET A 124 -9.90 11.70 -5.19
N GLN A 125 -10.26 12.98 -5.32
CA GLN A 125 -9.52 14.07 -4.67
C GLN A 125 -9.60 13.94 -3.15
N LYS A 126 -10.80 13.67 -2.61
CA LYS A 126 -10.99 13.40 -1.17
C LYS A 126 -10.19 12.19 -0.69
N MET A 127 -10.10 11.13 -1.51
CA MET A 127 -9.29 9.96 -1.16
C MET A 127 -7.79 10.28 -1.10
N MET A 128 -7.29 11.11 -2.03
CA MET A 128 -5.90 11.55 -2.08
C MET A 128 -5.57 12.45 -0.89
N GLU A 129 -6.42 13.45 -0.60
CA GLU A 129 -6.28 14.33 0.56
C GLU A 129 -6.20 13.52 1.87
N ARG A 130 -7.09 12.54 2.04
CA ARG A 130 -7.07 11.66 3.22
C ARG A 130 -5.78 10.85 3.34
N CYS A 131 -5.19 10.44 2.21
CA CYS A 131 -3.91 9.73 2.19
C CYS A 131 -2.75 10.65 2.54
N GLU A 132 -2.77 11.90 2.08
CA GLU A 132 -1.75 12.90 2.41
C GLU A 132 -1.75 13.19 3.90
N ILE A 133 -2.94 13.40 4.50
CA ILE A 133 -3.08 13.58 5.95
C ILE A 133 -2.48 12.38 6.71
N HIS A 134 -2.88 11.15 6.37
CA HIS A 134 -2.36 9.95 7.02
C HIS A 134 -0.84 9.79 6.86
N ARG A 135 -0.28 10.12 5.70
CA ARG A 135 1.16 10.07 5.48
C ARG A 135 1.87 11.14 6.30
N ASN A 136 1.37 12.37 6.31
CA ASN A 136 1.98 13.47 7.06
C ASN A 136 1.97 13.21 8.57
N GLU A 137 0.87 12.68 9.12
CA GLU A 137 0.81 12.25 10.52
C GLU A 137 1.82 11.14 10.84
N TYR A 138 1.95 10.16 9.94
CA TYR A 138 2.91 9.05 10.12
C TYR A 138 4.36 9.51 10.05
N PHE A 139 4.72 10.29 9.02
CA PHE A 139 6.07 10.85 8.86
C PHE A 139 6.40 11.83 9.98
N GLY A 140 5.44 12.65 10.43
CA GLY A 140 5.61 13.54 11.58
C GLY A 140 5.94 12.76 12.85
N ALA A 141 5.18 11.71 13.16
CA ALA A 141 5.43 10.87 14.33
C ALA A 141 6.76 10.10 14.26
N GLU A 142 7.14 9.60 13.08
CA GLU A 142 8.42 8.91 12.89
C GLU A 142 9.61 9.86 13.02
N ASN A 143 9.50 11.06 12.47
CA ASN A 143 10.54 12.09 12.58
C ASN A 143 10.73 12.55 14.03
N LEU A 144 9.65 12.74 14.79
CA LEU A 144 9.75 13.05 16.22
C LEU A 144 10.50 11.95 17.00
N ARG A 145 10.18 10.67 16.74
CA ARG A 145 10.87 9.54 17.38
C ARG A 145 12.36 9.49 17.00
N LYS A 146 12.69 9.71 15.73
CA LYS A 146 14.09 9.78 15.28
C LYS A 146 14.83 10.94 15.95
N GLN A 147 14.19 12.10 16.07
CA GLN A 147 14.78 13.26 16.77
C GLN A 147 15.03 12.95 18.24
N GLN A 148 14.08 12.32 18.93
CA GLN A 148 14.24 11.89 20.33
C GLN A 148 15.42 10.93 20.48
N TYR A 149 15.50 9.90 19.63
CA TYR A 149 16.60 8.93 19.65
C TYR A 149 17.97 9.58 19.38
N VAL A 150 18.05 10.47 18.39
CA VAL A 150 19.28 11.22 18.10
C VAL A 150 19.67 12.12 19.28
N GLN A 151 18.69 12.70 19.98
CA GLN A 151 18.94 13.54 21.14
C GLN A 151 19.47 12.73 22.33
N GLU A 152 18.93 11.54 22.57
CA GLU A 152 19.42 10.60 23.58
C GLU A 152 20.88 10.21 23.31
N LEU A 153 21.20 9.81 22.08
CA LEU A 153 22.57 9.49 21.68
C LEU A 153 23.54 10.66 21.86
N LYS A 154 23.11 11.89 21.55
CA LYS A 154 23.92 13.09 21.78
C LYS A 154 24.21 13.29 23.27
N ASN A 155 23.21 13.11 24.13
CA ASN A 155 23.39 13.25 25.58
C ASN A 155 24.36 12.19 26.12
N GLU A 156 24.25 10.94 25.66
CA GLU A 156 25.19 9.87 26.03
C GLU A 156 26.62 10.16 25.56
N MET A 157 26.78 10.73 24.35
CA MET A 157 28.09 11.11 23.81
C MET A 157 28.77 12.17 24.67
N VAL A 158 28.02 13.17 25.15
CA VAL A 158 28.54 14.21 26.06
C VAL A 158 29.01 13.58 27.37
N ILE A 159 28.20 12.72 27.98
CA ILE A 159 28.55 12.01 29.22
C ILE A 159 29.81 11.16 29.04
N MET A 160 29.94 10.48 27.90
CA MET A 160 31.10 9.65 27.61
C MET A 160 32.36 10.49 27.37
N ALA A 161 32.24 11.64 26.71
CA ALA A 161 33.36 12.56 26.50
C ALA A 161 33.92 13.07 27.83
N ASP A 162 33.05 13.48 28.77
CA ASP A 162 33.45 13.91 30.12
C ASP A 162 34.17 12.80 30.88
N LYS A 163 33.66 11.56 30.81
CA LYS A 163 34.31 10.39 31.42
C LYS A 163 35.69 10.12 30.82
N ILE A 164 35.84 10.22 29.49
CA ILE A 164 37.14 10.06 28.82
C ILE A 164 38.11 11.13 29.30
N GLU A 165 37.67 12.38 29.44
CA GLU A 165 38.53 13.45 29.92
C GLU A 165 38.94 13.23 31.38
N LEU A 166 38.02 12.81 32.23
CA LEU A 166 38.31 12.49 33.63
C LEU A 166 39.30 11.34 33.78
N LEU A 167 39.16 10.28 32.98
CA LEU A 167 40.13 9.17 32.92
C LEU A 167 41.50 9.66 32.44
N ARG A 168 41.56 10.50 31.40
CA ARG A 168 42.83 11.09 30.91
C ARG A 168 43.53 11.96 31.96
N ARG A 169 42.78 12.58 32.87
CA ARG A 169 43.34 13.38 33.99
C ARG A 169 43.90 12.50 35.11
N HIS A 170 43.25 11.38 35.43
CA HIS A 170 43.72 10.44 36.46
C HIS A 170 44.82 9.48 35.98
N SER A 171 45.08 9.42 34.66
CA SER A 171 46.13 8.58 34.07
C SER A 171 47.46 9.34 33.84
N ARG A 172 47.57 10.58 34.33
CA ARG A 172 48.82 11.36 34.39
C ARG A 172 49.29 11.41 35.83
#